data_AF-R1GBT0-F1
#
_entry.id   AF-R1GBT0-F1
#
_cell.length_a   1.000
_cell.length_b   1.000
_cell.length_c   1.000
_cell.angle_alpha   90.00
_cell.angle_beta   90.00
_cell.angle_gamma   90.00
#
_symmetry.space_group_name_H-M   'P 1'
#
loop_
_entity.id
_entity.type
_entity.pdbx_description
1 polymer ?
#
loop_
_entity_poly.entity_id
_entity_poly.type
_entity_poly.pdbx_seq_one_letter_code
_entity_poly.pdbx_strand_id
1 'polypeptide(L)'
;MGSRLENTSNAVRKRIENHTFDNEEGEEYEASNFGGFAEYFRRKAIKLQNLDAELRSQSVDNPQIFRGVVAHVNSYTQPSLNDLHKLIVTHGGGYIQYLHGKTTVTHIIASSLTPKKAVEFRNYRIVKPAWVVDSVKAGKLLPWDNYRVVDEGAGQKVLGFEKGKVNLGQQNSPW
;
A
#
# COMPACT_ATOMS: atom_id res chain seq x y z
N MET A 1 -9.34 -2.21 -20.58
CA MET A 1 -10.25 -1.44 -19.70
C MET A 1 -9.88 -1.76 -18.26
N GLY A 2 -9.40 -0.79 -17.48
CA GLY A 2 -8.95 -1.01 -16.10
C GLY A 2 -10.13 -1.27 -15.14
N SER A 3 -9.89 -2.09 -14.12
CA SER A 3 -10.86 -2.39 -13.06
C SER A 3 -11.24 -1.11 -12.29
N ARG A 4 -12.44 -1.06 -11.69
CA ARG A 4 -12.89 0.06 -10.84
C ARG A 4 -11.86 0.42 -9.75
N LEU A 5 -11.12 -0.57 -9.27
CA LEU A 5 -10.04 -0.43 -8.29
C LEU A 5 -8.86 0.40 -8.83
N GLU A 6 -8.48 0.14 -10.08
CA GLU A 6 -7.39 0.85 -10.76
C GLU A 6 -7.81 2.29 -11.05
N ASN A 7 -9.07 2.54 -11.37
CA ASN A 7 -9.55 3.89 -11.63
C ASN A 7 -9.52 4.75 -10.36
N THR A 8 -9.98 4.24 -9.21
CA THR A 8 -9.95 5.00 -7.95
C THR A 8 -8.52 5.26 -7.47
N SER A 9 -7.66 4.23 -7.48
CA SER A 9 -6.26 4.39 -7.07
C SER A 9 -5.49 5.33 -8.00
N ASN A 10 -5.79 5.34 -9.30
CA ASN A 10 -5.23 6.32 -10.24
C ASN A 10 -5.73 7.76 -9.97
N ALA A 11 -6.99 7.95 -9.61
CA ALA A 11 -7.51 9.27 -9.26
C ALA A 11 -6.85 9.82 -7.99
N VAL A 12 -6.68 8.97 -6.98
CA VAL A 12 -5.97 9.28 -5.74
C VAL A 12 -4.52 9.63 -6.04
N ARG A 13 -3.84 8.79 -6.83
CA ARG A 13 -2.47 9.02 -7.28
C ARG A 13 -2.32 10.39 -7.95
N LYS A 14 -3.16 10.72 -8.93
CA LYS A 14 -3.13 12.01 -9.61
C LYS A 14 -3.34 13.17 -8.64
N ARG A 15 -4.24 13.01 -7.66
CA ARG A 15 -4.45 14.01 -6.61
C ARG A 15 -3.19 14.23 -5.78
N ILE A 16 -2.52 13.16 -5.35
CA ILE A 16 -1.27 13.25 -4.57
C ILE A 16 -0.15 13.87 -5.42
N GLU A 17 0.01 13.42 -6.66
CA GLU A 17 1.03 13.94 -7.59
C GLU A 17 0.86 15.44 -7.82
N ASN A 18 -0.38 15.91 -8.05
CA ASN A 18 -0.69 17.32 -8.31
C ASN A 18 -0.84 18.17 -7.03
N HIS A 19 -0.79 17.58 -5.83
CA HIS A 19 -0.94 18.32 -4.58
C HIS A 19 0.33 19.14 -4.33
N THR A 20 0.17 20.46 -4.34
CA THR A 20 1.19 21.44 -3.97
C THR A 20 0.81 22.10 -2.65
N PHE A 21 1.82 22.53 -1.89
CA PHE A 21 1.64 23.24 -0.64
C PHE A 21 2.41 24.55 -0.71
N ASP A 22 1.70 25.67 -0.54
CA ASP A 22 2.26 27.03 -0.58
C ASP A 22 2.42 27.63 0.83
N ASN A 23 1.37 27.60 1.66
CA ASN A 23 1.40 28.18 3.01
C ASN A 23 0.36 27.56 3.98
N GLU A 24 0.44 27.91 5.27
CA GLU A 24 -0.47 27.43 6.34
C GLU A 24 -1.73 28.30 6.54
N GLU A 25 -2.09 29.14 5.57
CA GLU A 25 -3.27 30.02 5.67
C GLU A 25 -4.57 29.33 5.19
N GLY A 26 -4.48 28.06 4.78
CA GLY A 26 -5.61 27.28 4.29
C GLY A 26 -6.65 26.91 5.36
N GLU A 27 -7.88 26.64 4.90
CA GLU A 27 -9.02 26.22 5.72
C GLU A 27 -8.68 24.98 6.59
N GLU A 28 -7.73 24.15 6.16
CA GLU A 28 -7.29 23.00 6.92
C GLU A 28 -6.66 23.37 8.28
N TYR A 29 -6.10 24.58 8.42
CA TYR A 29 -5.49 25.07 9.66
C TYR A 29 -6.46 25.81 10.60
N GLU A 30 -7.68 26.11 10.15
CA GLU A 30 -8.70 26.71 11.01
C GLU A 30 -9.20 25.77 12.10
N ALA A 31 -9.69 26.35 13.20
CA ALA A 31 -10.31 25.60 14.30
C ALA A 31 -11.52 24.80 13.78
N SER A 32 -11.57 23.51 14.11
CA SER A 32 -12.72 22.66 13.78
C SER A 32 -13.84 22.87 14.81
N ASN A 33 -15.08 22.99 14.33
CA ASN A 33 -16.23 23.12 15.21
C ASN A 33 -16.63 21.76 15.83
N PHE A 34 -17.26 21.78 17.01
CA PHE A 34 -17.68 20.56 17.71
C PHE A 34 -18.69 19.77 16.87
N GLY A 35 -18.48 18.45 16.75
CA GLY A 35 -19.30 17.56 15.91
C GLY A 35 -18.86 17.41 14.45
N GLY A 36 -17.84 18.15 14.01
CA GLY A 36 -17.31 18.09 12.63
C GLY A 36 -16.32 16.96 12.36
N PHE A 37 -16.59 15.71 12.74
CA PHE A 37 -15.63 14.60 12.56
C PHE A 37 -15.16 14.44 11.10
N ALA A 38 -16.09 14.49 10.14
CA ALA A 38 -15.77 14.40 8.72
C ALA A 38 -14.83 15.53 8.27
N GLU A 39 -15.07 16.75 8.77
CA GLU A 39 -14.27 17.93 8.47
C GLU A 39 -12.88 17.82 9.08
N TYR A 40 -12.77 17.41 10.34
CA TYR A 40 -11.50 17.13 10.99
C TYR A 40 -10.65 16.12 10.21
N PHE A 41 -11.23 14.99 9.78
CA PHE A 41 -10.50 13.99 9.00
C PHE A 41 -10.11 14.50 7.61
N ARG A 42 -10.95 15.33 6.96
CA ARG A 42 -10.62 15.99 5.69
C ARG A 42 -9.41 16.91 5.85
N ARG A 43 -9.45 17.82 6.83
CA ARG A 43 -8.37 18.76 7.14
C ARG A 43 -7.08 18.02 7.53
N LYS A 44 -7.19 16.98 8.35
CA LYS A 44 -6.06 16.12 8.73
C LYS A 44 -5.43 15.42 7.51
N ALA A 45 -6.25 14.91 6.60
CA ALA A 45 -5.74 14.29 5.38
C ALA A 45 -4.99 15.30 4.51
N ILE A 46 -5.47 16.54 4.40
CA ILE A 46 -4.78 17.61 3.66
C ILE A 46 -3.43 17.94 4.32
N LYS A 47 -3.39 18.13 5.65
CA LYS A 47 -2.13 18.39 6.37
C LYS A 47 -1.08 17.30 6.17
N LEU A 48 -1.50 16.03 6.16
CA LEU A 48 -0.59 14.93 5.87
C LEU A 48 -0.05 14.99 4.44
N GLN A 49 -0.87 15.42 3.47
CA GLN A 49 -0.42 15.63 2.09
C GLN A 49 0.49 16.86 1.93
N ASN A 50 0.31 17.90 2.75
CA ASN A 50 1.21 19.06 2.81
C ASN A 50 2.61 18.62 3.26
N LEU A 51 2.69 17.81 4.33
CA LEU A 51 3.95 17.22 4.79
C LEU A 51 4.62 16.35 3.72
N ASP A 52 3.83 15.55 2.99
CA ASP A 52 4.33 14.73 1.88
C ASP A 52 4.82 15.58 0.70
N ALA A 53 4.19 16.72 0.42
CA ALA A 53 4.62 17.64 -0.62
C ALA A 53 5.98 18.29 -0.28
N GLU A 54 6.16 18.72 0.96
CA GLU A 54 7.44 19.25 1.44
C GLU A 54 8.54 18.18 1.31
N LEU A 55 8.27 16.95 1.77
CA LEU A 55 9.24 15.85 1.69
C LEU A 55 9.62 15.49 0.23
N ARG A 56 8.65 15.55 -0.70
CA ARG A 56 8.92 15.40 -2.13
C ARG A 56 9.80 16.52 -2.68
N SER A 57 9.54 17.77 -2.30
CA SER A 57 10.35 18.92 -2.75
C SER A 57 11.79 18.89 -2.24
N GLN A 58 12.05 18.26 -1.09
CA GLN A 58 13.41 18.07 -0.56
C GLN A 58 14.17 16.95 -1.27
N SER A 59 13.47 16.10 -2.03
CA SER A 59 13.98 14.81 -2.53
C SER A 59 14.04 14.72 -4.05
N VAL A 60 14.24 15.85 -4.74
CA VAL A 60 14.17 15.95 -6.21
C VAL A 60 15.20 15.06 -6.92
N ASP A 61 16.34 14.80 -6.28
CA ASP A 61 17.44 14.01 -6.85
C ASP A 61 17.19 12.48 -6.80
N ASN A 62 16.24 12.04 -5.98
CA ASN A 62 16.00 10.60 -5.80
C ASN A 62 15.29 9.99 -7.02
N PRO A 63 15.65 8.75 -7.41
CA PRO A 63 14.97 8.07 -8.49
C PRO A 63 13.52 7.78 -8.09
N GLN A 64 12.59 8.17 -8.96
CA GLN A 64 11.13 8.08 -8.76
C GLN A 64 10.61 6.65 -8.98
N ILE A 65 11.17 5.68 -8.26
CA ILE A 65 10.94 4.25 -8.45
C ILE A 65 9.53 3.81 -8.05
N PHE A 66 8.88 4.52 -7.13
CA PHE A 66 7.52 4.21 -6.68
C PHE A 66 6.46 5.01 -7.44
N ARG A 67 6.81 5.59 -8.60
CA ARG A 67 5.85 6.32 -9.42
C ARG A 67 4.64 5.44 -9.77
N GLY A 68 3.46 5.83 -9.26
CA GLY A 68 2.22 5.08 -9.44
C GLY A 68 1.89 4.07 -8.36
N VAL A 69 2.74 3.94 -7.34
CA VAL A 69 2.43 3.22 -6.12
C VAL A 69 1.79 4.20 -5.15
N VAL A 70 0.59 3.86 -4.69
CA VAL A 70 -0.02 4.44 -3.48
C VAL A 70 0.00 3.36 -2.41
N ALA A 71 0.73 3.60 -1.33
CA ALA A 71 0.98 2.63 -0.29
C ALA A 71 0.32 3.00 1.04
N HIS A 72 -0.05 1.98 1.79
CA HIS A 72 -0.49 2.09 3.18
C HIS A 72 0.26 1.06 4.03
N VAL A 73 0.82 1.50 5.16
CA VAL A 73 1.50 0.60 6.10
C VAL A 73 0.50 0.16 7.17
N ASN A 74 0.36 -1.16 7.34
CA ASN A 74 -0.48 -1.75 8.37
C ASN A 74 0.38 -2.57 9.35
N SER A 75 -0.01 -2.49 10.63
CA SER A 75 0.62 -3.21 11.75
C SER A 75 2.08 -2.81 12.02
N TYR A 76 2.69 -3.46 13.01
CA TYR A 76 4.10 -3.26 13.34
C TYR A 76 4.99 -3.75 12.19
N THR A 77 5.92 -2.90 11.78
CA THR A 77 6.84 -3.15 10.68
C THR A 77 8.26 -2.82 11.11
N GLN A 78 9.22 -3.49 10.47
CA GLN A 78 10.64 -3.20 10.61
C GLN A 78 11.21 -3.14 9.18
N PRO A 79 11.68 -1.99 8.68
CA PRO A 79 11.80 -0.65 9.31
C PRO A 79 10.49 0.00 9.79
N SER A 80 10.57 1.09 10.56
CA SER A 80 9.40 1.71 11.18
C SER A 80 8.43 2.31 10.15
N LEU A 81 7.19 2.54 10.55
CA LEU A 81 6.18 3.19 9.69
C LEU A 81 6.68 4.52 9.12
N ASN A 82 7.34 5.35 9.94
CA ASN A 82 7.85 6.64 9.52
C ASN A 82 8.99 6.50 8.51
N ASP A 83 9.85 5.50 8.68
CA ASP A 83 10.94 5.23 7.73
C ASP A 83 10.39 4.76 6.38
N LEU A 84 9.44 3.83 6.39
CA LEU A 84 8.77 3.36 5.18
C LEU A 84 8.02 4.49 4.49
N HIS A 85 7.29 5.31 5.25
CA HIS A 85 6.59 6.49 4.74
C HIS A 85 7.55 7.42 4.02
N LYS A 86 8.67 7.79 4.68
CA LYS A 86 9.69 8.63 4.05
C LYS A 86 10.23 8.00 2.77
N LEU A 87 10.68 6.74 2.82
CA LEU A 87 11.22 6.03 1.66
C LEU A 87 10.25 5.98 0.48
N ILE A 88 8.95 5.84 0.72
CA ILE A 88 7.95 5.80 -0.36
C ILE A 88 7.80 7.18 -0.99
N VAL A 89 7.64 8.21 -0.17
CA VAL A 89 7.35 9.58 -0.63
C VAL A 89 8.57 10.22 -1.31
N THR A 90 9.76 10.06 -0.74
CA THR A 90 11.00 10.61 -1.31
C THR A 90 11.36 9.98 -2.67
N HIS A 91 10.88 8.77 -2.94
CA HIS A 91 11.08 8.05 -4.20
C HIS A 91 9.83 8.07 -5.11
N GLY A 92 8.95 9.06 -4.95
CA GLY A 92 7.86 9.35 -5.89
C GLY A 92 6.59 8.52 -5.72
N GLY A 93 6.46 7.81 -4.60
CA GLY A 93 5.25 7.10 -4.22
C GLY A 93 4.27 7.99 -3.45
N GLY A 94 2.98 7.66 -3.54
CA GLY A 94 1.96 8.25 -2.68
C GLY A 94 1.83 7.45 -1.38
N TYR A 95 1.64 8.14 -0.27
CA TYR A 95 1.41 7.50 1.03
C TYR A 95 0.04 7.88 1.59
N ILE A 96 -0.66 6.90 2.17
CA ILE A 96 -1.95 7.11 2.83
C ILE A 96 -1.89 6.52 4.22
N GLN A 97 -1.90 7.38 5.23
CA GLN A 97 -1.91 6.96 6.63
C GLN A 97 -3.22 6.28 7.04
N TYR A 98 -4.36 6.77 6.53
CA TYR A 98 -5.69 6.26 6.88
C TYR A 98 -6.45 5.77 5.65
N LEU A 99 -6.82 4.50 5.67
CA LEU A 99 -7.64 3.90 4.63
C LEU A 99 -9.10 4.35 4.76
N HIS A 100 -9.51 5.29 3.92
CA HIS A 100 -10.90 5.77 3.84
C HIS A 100 -11.82 4.87 2.99
N GLY A 101 -11.31 3.75 2.45
CA GLY A 101 -12.09 2.82 1.65
C GLY A 101 -11.27 1.71 0.98
N LYS A 102 -11.98 0.72 0.42
CA LYS A 102 -11.41 -0.54 -0.12
C LYS A 102 -10.73 -0.42 -1.50
N THR A 103 -10.50 0.79 -2.02
CA THR A 103 -10.01 0.97 -3.41
C THR A 103 -8.97 2.09 -3.59
N THR A 104 -8.56 2.73 -2.49
CA THR A 104 -7.77 3.96 -2.53
C THR A 104 -6.27 3.71 -2.72
N VAL A 105 -5.78 2.56 -2.26
CA VAL A 105 -4.35 2.21 -2.28
C VAL A 105 -4.06 1.10 -3.27
N THR A 106 -2.83 1.07 -3.77
CA THR A 106 -2.34 0.03 -4.69
C THR A 106 -1.68 -1.12 -3.94
N HIS A 107 -0.98 -0.82 -2.85
CA HIS A 107 -0.19 -1.76 -2.06
C HIS A 107 -0.43 -1.53 -0.57
N ILE A 108 -0.55 -2.62 0.19
CA ILE A 108 -0.57 -2.60 1.64
C ILE A 108 0.71 -3.25 2.13
N ILE A 109 1.49 -2.51 2.90
CA ILE A 109 2.76 -2.98 3.46
C ILE A 109 2.49 -3.48 4.87
N ALA A 110 2.78 -4.75 5.14
CA ALA A 110 2.61 -5.34 6.46
C ALA A 110 3.63 -6.46 6.69
N SER A 111 4.07 -6.67 7.93
CA SER A 111 4.87 -7.86 8.26
C SER A 111 3.98 -9.10 8.41
N SER A 112 2.79 -8.92 9.00
CA SER A 112 1.77 -9.95 9.19
C SER A 112 0.38 -9.30 9.25
N LEU A 113 -0.66 -10.08 8.99
CA LEU A 113 -2.06 -9.62 9.07
C LEU A 113 -2.86 -10.51 10.02
N THR A 114 -3.80 -9.90 10.74
CA THR A 114 -4.82 -10.66 11.46
C THR A 114 -5.78 -11.32 10.47
N PRO A 115 -6.42 -12.46 10.80
CA PRO A 115 -7.34 -13.15 9.89
C PRO A 115 -8.45 -12.25 9.34
N LYS A 116 -8.99 -11.37 10.19
CA LYS A 116 -10.00 -10.37 9.79
C LYS A 116 -9.48 -9.42 8.71
N LYS A 117 -8.25 -8.92 8.86
CA LYS A 117 -7.63 -8.01 7.88
C LYS A 117 -7.19 -8.73 6.61
N ALA A 118 -6.76 -9.99 6.70
CA ALA A 118 -6.48 -10.79 5.51
C ALA A 118 -7.72 -10.93 4.61
N VAL A 119 -8.90 -11.17 5.19
CA VAL A 119 -10.17 -11.20 4.44
C VAL A 119 -10.53 -9.82 3.88
N GLU A 120 -10.37 -8.76 4.68
CA GLU A 120 -10.65 -7.38 4.25
C GLU A 120 -9.77 -6.93 3.08
N PHE A 121 -8.51 -7.37 3.07
CA PHE A 121 -7.49 -6.96 2.11
C PHE A 121 -7.24 -7.98 0.99
N ARG A 122 -8.08 -9.01 0.85
CA ARG A 122 -7.87 -10.11 -0.11
C ARG A 122 -7.67 -9.67 -1.57
N ASN A 123 -8.25 -8.52 -1.96
CA ASN A 123 -8.17 -7.98 -3.32
C ASN A 123 -7.02 -6.98 -3.51
N TYR A 124 -6.21 -6.74 -2.47
CA TYR A 124 -5.08 -5.83 -2.50
C TYR A 124 -3.76 -6.58 -2.65
N ARG A 125 -2.76 -5.87 -3.16
CA ARG A 125 -1.38 -6.35 -3.16
C ARG A 125 -0.80 -6.14 -1.77
N ILE A 126 -0.68 -7.21 -0.99
CA ILE A 126 -0.12 -7.15 0.37
C ILE A 126 1.34 -7.57 0.29
N VAL A 127 2.25 -6.66 0.63
CA VAL A 127 3.70 -6.83 0.49
C VAL A 127 4.43 -6.66 1.82
N LYS A 128 5.58 -7.33 1.96
CA LYS A 128 6.47 -7.19 3.11
C LYS A 128 7.20 -5.84 3.08
N PRO A 129 7.58 -5.26 4.25
CA PRO A 129 8.38 -4.04 4.31
C PRO A 129 9.70 -4.12 3.53
N ALA A 130 10.30 -5.31 3.46
CA ALA A 130 11.52 -5.57 2.69
C ALA A 130 11.39 -5.17 1.22
N TRP A 131 10.19 -5.24 0.63
CA TRP A 131 9.97 -4.82 -0.75
C TRP A 131 10.33 -3.36 -0.99
N VAL A 132 9.98 -2.48 -0.04
CA VAL A 132 10.29 -1.04 -0.13
C VAL A 132 11.80 -0.84 -0.04
N VAL A 133 12.42 -1.42 0.98
CA VAL A 133 13.86 -1.27 1.26
C VAL A 133 14.69 -1.82 0.11
N ASP A 134 14.37 -3.01 -0.37
CA ASP A 134 15.09 -3.67 -1.46
C ASP A 134 14.89 -2.94 -2.79
N SER A 135 13.70 -2.40 -3.06
CA SER A 135 13.46 -1.59 -4.27
C SER A 135 14.26 -0.30 -4.26
N VAL A 136 14.34 0.38 -3.11
CA VAL A 136 15.19 1.56 -2.93
C VAL A 136 16.66 1.22 -3.14
N LYS A 137 17.13 0.15 -2.49
CA LYS A 137 18.52 -0.32 -2.61
C LYS A 137 18.87 -0.72 -4.04
N ALA A 138 17.93 -1.31 -4.78
CA ALA A 138 18.11 -1.71 -6.17
C ALA A 138 17.94 -0.54 -7.15
N GLY A 139 17.48 0.64 -6.71
CA GLY A 139 17.19 1.78 -7.57
C GLY A 139 16.06 1.53 -8.58
N LYS A 140 15.21 0.52 -8.36
CA LYS A 140 14.10 0.15 -9.25
C LYS A 140 12.97 -0.52 -8.48
N LEU A 141 11.76 -0.41 -9.00
CA LEU A 141 10.60 -1.11 -8.46
C LEU A 141 10.76 -2.62 -8.64
N LEU A 142 10.89 -3.37 -7.55
CA LEU A 142 10.96 -4.83 -7.62
C LEU A 142 9.57 -5.46 -7.82
N PRO A 143 9.49 -6.66 -8.41
CA PRO A 143 8.23 -7.39 -8.50
C PRO A 143 7.67 -7.69 -7.10
N TRP A 144 6.47 -7.19 -6.83
CA TRP A 144 5.80 -7.34 -5.53
C TRP A 144 5.46 -8.81 -5.19
N ASP A 145 5.35 -9.67 -6.20
CA ASP A 145 4.98 -11.08 -6.07
C ASP A 145 5.93 -11.86 -5.14
N ASN A 146 7.23 -11.58 -5.25
CA ASN A 146 8.27 -12.19 -4.42
C ASN A 146 8.21 -11.77 -2.94
N TYR A 147 7.39 -10.76 -2.62
CA TYR A 147 7.31 -10.14 -1.30
C TYR A 147 5.92 -10.25 -0.68
N ARG A 148 5.05 -11.15 -1.18
CA ARG A 148 3.71 -11.34 -0.63
C ARG A 148 3.75 -11.79 0.84
N VAL A 149 2.82 -11.25 1.63
CA VAL A 149 2.66 -11.57 3.08
C VAL A 149 1.70 -12.74 3.28
N VAL A 150 0.66 -12.79 2.46
CA VAL A 150 -0.31 -13.88 2.45
C VAL A 150 0.17 -14.84 1.37
N ASP A 151 0.78 -15.94 1.78
CA ASP A 151 0.80 -17.15 0.95
C ASP A 151 -0.67 -17.49 0.73
N GLU A 152 -1.14 -17.55 -0.52
CA GLU A 152 -2.37 -18.27 -0.82
C GLU A 152 -2.08 -19.73 -0.45
N GLY A 153 -2.21 -20.04 0.85
CA GLY A 153 -1.54 -21.14 1.51
C GLY A 153 -1.59 -22.37 0.64
N ALA A 154 -0.44 -22.76 0.09
CA ALA A 154 -0.25 -23.91 -0.80
C ALA A 154 -1.59 -24.40 -1.37
N GLY A 155 -2.20 -23.61 -2.27
CA GLY A 155 -3.62 -23.73 -2.66
C GLY A 155 -4.13 -25.15 -2.48
N GLN A 156 -4.94 -25.36 -1.42
CA GLN A 156 -5.29 -26.69 -0.92
C GLN A 156 -5.45 -27.65 -2.09
N LYS A 157 -4.48 -28.56 -2.27
CA LYS A 157 -4.55 -29.56 -3.36
C LYS A 157 -5.92 -30.19 -3.23
N VAL A 158 -6.78 -29.98 -4.24
CA VAL A 158 -8.12 -30.54 -4.23
C VAL A 158 -7.94 -32.05 -4.11
N LEU A 159 -8.30 -32.61 -2.96
CA LEU A 159 -8.33 -34.05 -2.77
C LEU A 159 -9.45 -34.56 -3.67
N GLY A 160 -9.08 -35.15 -4.80
CA GLY A 160 -10.02 -35.83 -5.68
C GLY A 160 -10.58 -37.05 -4.95
N PHE A 161 -11.85 -36.98 -4.55
CA PHE A 161 -12.58 -38.13 -4.03
C PHE A 161 -13.38 -38.76 -5.17
N GLU A 162 -12.84 -39.80 -5.78
CA GLU A 162 -13.59 -40.65 -6.69
C GLU A 162 -14.01 -41.93 -5.96
N LYS A 163 -15.32 -42.17 -5.87
CA LYS A 163 -15.94 -43.39 -5.30
C LYS A 163 -15.34 -43.82 -3.95
N GLY A 164 -15.11 -42.86 -3.03
CA GLY A 164 -14.68 -43.14 -1.66
C GLY A 164 -13.19 -43.51 -1.50
N LYS A 165 -12.34 -43.31 -2.51
CA LYS A 165 -10.89 -43.46 -2.40
C LYS A 165 -10.18 -42.13 -2.68
N VAL A 166 -9.21 -41.80 -1.84
CA VAL A 166 -8.32 -40.63 -2.02
C VAL A 166 -7.23 -40.98 -3.04
N ASN A 167 -7.17 -40.26 -4.16
CA ASN A 167 -6.07 -40.40 -5.11
C ASN A 167 -4.99 -39.35 -4.80
N LEU A 168 -3.88 -39.79 -4.19
CA LEU A 168 -2.66 -38.98 -4.15
C LEU A 168 -1.96 -39.10 -5.51
N GLY A 169 -1.97 -38.03 -6.30
CA GLY A 169 -1.25 -37.97 -7.57
C GLY A 169 0.23 -38.34 -7.37
N GLN A 170 0.64 -39.48 -7.93
CA GLN A 170 2.01 -39.98 -7.90
C GLN A 170 2.95 -38.99 -8.59
N GLN A 171 4.03 -38.63 -7.89
CA GLN A 171 5.17 -37.94 -8.49
C GLN A 171 5.97 -38.96 -9.31
N ASN A 172 6.14 -38.68 -10.60
CA ASN A 172 7.18 -39.29 -11.42
C ASN A 172 8.51 -38.57 -11.11
N SER A 173 9.49 -39.29 -10.57
CA SER A 173 10.90 -38.90 -10.59
C SER A 173 11.64 -39.85 -11.53
N PRO A 174 12.34 -39.37 -12.56
CA PRO A 174 13.32 -40.17 -13.28
C PRO A 174 14.70 -40.00 -12.60
N TRP A 175 15.21 -41.14 -12.09
CA TRP A 175 16.59 -41.48 -11.69
C TRP A 175 17.30 -40.58 -10.67
#